data_AF-A0A5B8Z3L5-F1
#
_entry.id   AF-A0A5B8Z3L5-F1
#
_cell.length_a   1.000
_cell.length_b   1.000
_cell.length_c   1.000
_cell.angle_alpha   90.00
_cell.angle_beta   90.00
_cell.angle_gamma   90.00
#
_symmetry.space_group_name_H-M   'P 1'
#
loop_
_entity.id
_entity.type
_entity.pdbx_description
1 polymer ?
#
loop_
_entity_poly.entity_id
_entity_poly.type
_entity_poly.pdbx_seq_one_letter_code
_entity_poly.pdbx_strand_id
1 'polypeptide(L)'
;MCLYGTYKIIKVINPIQLHKNIKVDACISDELQWLNDSGIVTLNSCCGHGNAGHPVVIENSVGKWKEYQSPPIVLIDKESVGLAKELNYKPFPYNGTLNNGLVWQMFLKSGCVTIEDCREWHSQHAIPYQSNLGVIST
;
A
#
# COMPACT_ATOMS: atom_id res chain seq x y z
N MET A 1 4.06 6.07 1.61
CA MET A 1 4.11 7.09 2.69
C MET A 1 3.60 8.41 2.16
N CYS A 2 2.32 8.82 2.28
CA CYS A 2 1.94 10.18 1.75
C CYS A 2 2.94 11.20 2.29
N LEU A 3 3.70 11.77 1.36
CA LEU A 3 4.81 12.68 1.59
C LEU A 3 5.78 12.26 2.73
N TYR A 4 6.11 10.97 2.85
CA TYR A 4 7.19 10.49 3.73
C TYR A 4 7.14 10.98 5.19
N GLY A 5 5.96 11.12 5.81
CA GLY A 5 5.91 11.64 7.19
C GLY A 5 4.60 11.49 7.94
N THR A 6 3.56 10.91 7.33
CA THR A 6 2.26 10.74 7.95
C THR A 6 1.90 9.26 8.02
N TYR A 7 1.81 8.72 9.24
CA TYR A 7 1.59 7.30 9.47
C TYR A 7 0.53 7.06 10.54
N LYS A 8 -0.21 5.95 10.37
CA LYS A 8 -0.98 5.34 11.45
C LYS A 8 -0.40 3.96 11.77
N ILE A 9 -0.59 3.53 13.01
CA ILE A 9 -0.26 2.17 13.42
C ILE A 9 -1.48 1.29 13.12
N ILE A 10 -1.26 0.23 12.36
CA ILE A 10 -2.27 -0.82 12.16
C ILE A 10 -1.80 -2.12 12.79
N LYS A 11 -2.74 -2.99 13.12
CA LYS A 11 -2.49 -4.35 13.60
C LYS A 11 -2.62 -5.33 12.44
N VAL A 12 -1.50 -5.94 12.03
CA VAL A 12 -1.49 -6.99 11.01
C VAL A 12 -1.68 -8.37 11.61
N ILE A 13 -2.29 -9.26 10.83
CA ILE A 13 -2.54 -10.66 11.23
C ILE A 13 -1.58 -11.67 10.60
N ASN A 14 -0.57 -11.22 9.84
CA ASN A 14 0.43 -12.09 9.22
C ASN A 14 1.14 -12.97 10.28
N PRO A 15 0.96 -14.30 10.28
CA PRO A 15 1.42 -15.17 11.36
C PRO A 15 2.95 -15.18 11.51
N ILE A 16 3.68 -15.09 10.39
CA ILE A 16 5.15 -15.16 10.36
C ILE A 16 5.84 -13.84 10.71
N GLN A 17 5.08 -12.74 10.82
CA GLN A 17 5.63 -11.43 11.19
C GLN A 17 5.78 -11.29 12.71
N LEU A 18 6.97 -10.90 13.17
CA LEU A 18 7.27 -10.73 14.60
C LEU A 18 6.48 -9.57 15.23
N HIS A 19 6.49 -8.39 14.60
CA HIS A 19 5.79 -7.21 15.09
C HIS A 19 4.39 -7.12 14.47
N LYS A 20 3.34 -7.23 15.29
CA LYS A 20 1.96 -7.14 14.79
C LYS A 20 1.49 -5.70 14.58
N ASN A 21 2.07 -4.74 15.29
CA ASN A 21 1.75 -3.33 15.13
C ASN A 21 2.78 -2.69 14.21
N ILE A 22 2.38 -2.23 13.03
CA ILE A 22 3.27 -1.61 12.05
C ILE A 22 2.78 -0.23 11.63
N LYS A 23 3.74 0.64 11.31
CA LYS A 23 3.45 1.95 10.73
C LYS A 23 3.17 1.76 9.24
N VAL A 24 2.04 2.28 8.80
CA VAL A 24 1.65 2.34 7.39
C VAL A 24 1.22 3.76 7.05
N ASP A 25 1.17 4.05 5.75
CA ASP A 25 0.81 5.37 5.27
C ASP A 25 -0.63 5.69 5.67
N ALA A 26 -0.82 6.83 6.31
CA ALA A 26 -2.11 7.17 6.88
C ALA A 26 -3.25 7.16 5.83
N CYS A 27 -2.97 7.52 4.58
CA CYS A 27 -3.95 7.57 3.50
C CYS A 27 -4.47 6.20 3.02
N ILE A 28 -3.82 5.09 3.40
CA ILE A 28 -4.29 3.72 3.14
C ILE A 28 -4.54 2.92 4.42
N SER A 29 -4.22 3.50 5.58
CA SER A 29 -4.17 2.79 6.86
C SER A 29 -5.52 2.19 7.28
N ASP A 30 -6.61 2.94 7.12
CA ASP A 30 -7.93 2.50 7.57
C ASP A 30 -8.44 1.32 6.70
N GLU A 31 -8.18 1.34 5.38
CA GLU A 31 -8.48 0.21 4.51
C GLU A 31 -7.62 -1.01 4.85
N LEU A 32 -6.32 -0.83 5.12
CA LEU A 32 -5.45 -1.93 5.52
C LEU A 32 -5.86 -2.54 6.85
N GLN A 33 -6.26 -1.72 7.83
CA GLN A 33 -6.79 -2.21 9.10
C GLN A 33 -8.08 -3.01 8.86
N TRP A 34 -9.03 -2.47 8.09
CA TRP A 34 -10.27 -3.16 7.74
C TRP A 34 -10.04 -4.49 7.00
N LEU A 35 -9.06 -4.56 6.10
CA LEU A 35 -8.67 -5.81 5.42
C LEU A 35 -8.18 -6.85 6.44
N ASN A 36 -7.29 -6.47 7.35
CA ASN A 36 -6.80 -7.36 8.40
C ASN A 36 -7.92 -7.81 9.36
N ASP A 37 -8.82 -6.90 9.74
CA ASP A 37 -9.97 -7.20 10.59
C ASP A 37 -10.97 -8.15 9.90
N SER A 38 -11.04 -8.07 8.57
CA SER A 38 -11.85 -8.97 7.76
C SER A 38 -11.23 -10.36 7.59
N GLY A 39 -9.98 -10.56 8.00
CA GLY A 39 -9.26 -11.83 7.88
C GLY A 39 -8.30 -11.93 6.70
N ILE A 40 -8.09 -10.85 5.94
CA ILE A 40 -7.08 -10.82 4.87
C ILE A 40 -5.69 -10.60 5.47
N VAL A 41 -4.78 -11.52 5.20
CA VAL A 41 -3.39 -11.42 5.63
C VAL A 41 -2.64 -10.48 4.70
N THR A 42 -2.40 -9.24 5.14
CA THR A 42 -1.58 -8.27 4.40
C THR A 42 -0.10 -8.46 4.71
N LEU A 43 0.73 -8.47 3.66
CA LEU A 43 2.17 -8.75 3.75
C LEU A 43 3.04 -7.49 3.56
N ASN A 44 2.62 -6.59 2.68
CA ASN A 44 3.27 -5.31 2.42
C ASN A 44 2.28 -4.37 1.73
N SER A 45 2.52 -3.07 1.71
CA SER A 45 1.64 -2.10 1.05
C SER A 45 2.41 -0.86 0.59
N CYS A 46 1.96 -0.23 -0.49
CA CYS A 46 2.51 1.03 -0.97
C CYS A 46 1.38 1.95 -1.43
N CYS A 47 1.34 3.19 -0.94
CA CYS A 47 0.30 4.15 -1.32
C CYS A 47 0.53 4.86 -2.66
N GLY A 48 1.63 4.62 -3.38
CA GLY A 48 1.94 5.28 -4.66
C GLY A 48 2.23 6.80 -4.58
N HIS A 49 1.91 7.45 -3.46
CA HIS A 49 2.24 8.85 -3.13
C HIS A 49 1.71 9.87 -4.14
N GLY A 50 0.57 9.60 -4.78
CA GLY A 50 0.04 10.49 -5.80
C GLY A 50 0.78 10.47 -7.13
N ASN A 51 1.65 9.49 -7.35
CA ASN A 51 2.42 9.36 -8.60
C ASN A 51 1.87 8.24 -9.51
N ALA A 52 0.66 7.75 -9.27
CA ALA A 52 0.10 6.72 -10.13
C ALA A 52 0.03 7.24 -11.58
N GLY A 53 0.49 6.44 -12.54
CA GLY A 53 0.54 6.84 -13.94
C GLY A 53 1.68 7.81 -14.30
N HIS A 54 2.55 8.20 -13.36
CA HIS A 54 3.78 8.91 -13.69
C HIS A 54 4.81 7.94 -14.30
N PRO A 55 5.52 8.34 -15.38
CA PRO A 55 6.53 7.49 -15.98
C PRO A 55 7.75 7.38 -15.04
N VAL A 56 8.19 6.15 -14.80
CA VAL A 56 9.40 5.82 -14.05
C VAL A 56 10.35 5.04 -14.92
N VAL A 57 11.65 5.22 -14.69
CA VAL A 57 12.70 4.41 -15.34
C VAL A 57 13.13 3.34 -14.37
N ILE A 58 12.98 2.08 -14.77
CA ILE A 58 13.46 0.94 -14.01
C ILE A 58 14.76 0.46 -14.63
N GLU A 59 15.77 0.25 -13.80
CA GLU A 59 17.08 -0.28 -14.19
C GLU A 59 17.31 -1.61 -13.47
N ASN A 60 17.59 -2.66 -14.24
CA ASN A 60 18.07 -3.95 -13.71
C ASN A 60 19.31 -4.44 -14.50
N SER A 61 19.74 -5.67 -14.23
CA SER A 61 20.89 -6.29 -14.90
C SER A 61 20.73 -6.48 -16.42
N VAL A 62 19.52 -6.35 -16.96
CA VAL A 62 19.18 -6.49 -18.39
C VAL A 62 19.10 -5.13 -19.09
N GLY A 63 18.92 -4.02 -18.35
CA GLY A 63 18.95 -2.66 -18.92
C GLY A 63 17.95 -1.71 -18.27
N LYS A 64 17.60 -0.64 -19.02
CA LYS A 64 16.67 0.42 -18.61
C LYS A 64 15.41 0.39 -19.47
N TRP A 65 14.24 0.42 -18.85
CA TRP A 65 12.97 0.63 -19.56
C TRP A 65 12.05 1.57 -18.78
N LYS A 66 11.03 2.07 -19.46
CA LYS A 66 10.02 2.96 -18.87
C LYS A 66 8.80 2.14 -18.45
N GLU A 67 8.35 2.35 -17.24
CA GLU A 67 7.06 1.88 -16.74
C GLU A 67 6.25 3.06 -16.22
N TYR A 68 4.99 2.79 -15.86
CA TYR A 68 4.18 3.72 -15.13
C TYR A 68 4.09 3.27 -13.69
N GLN A 69 4.22 4.21 -12.76
CA GLN A 69 4.08 3.90 -11.34
C GLN A 69 2.65 3.43 -11.04
N SER A 70 2.55 2.32 -10.31
CA SER A 70 1.27 1.73 -9.92
C SER A 70 0.49 2.66 -8.98
N PRO A 71 -0.86 2.59 -9.02
CA PRO A 71 -1.70 3.14 -7.96
C PRO A 71 -1.45 2.43 -6.62
N PRO A 72 -2.07 2.88 -5.51
CA PRO A 72 -1.98 2.19 -4.22
C PRO A 72 -2.18 0.68 -4.32
N ILE A 73 -1.24 -0.09 -3.76
CA ILE A 73 -1.25 -1.57 -3.78
C ILE A 73 -1.03 -2.15 -2.38
N VAL A 74 -1.53 -3.36 -2.20
CA VAL A 74 -1.23 -4.23 -1.06
C VAL A 74 -0.84 -5.62 -1.57
N LEU A 75 0.19 -6.19 -0.95
CA LEU A 75 0.56 -7.59 -1.08
C LEU A 75 -0.23 -8.40 -0.04
N ILE A 76 -0.81 -9.52 -0.46
CA ILE A 76 -1.60 -10.41 0.39
C ILE A 76 -1.10 -11.84 0.29
N ASP A 77 -1.37 -12.63 1.32
CA ASP A 77 -1.14 -14.07 1.28
C ASP A 77 -2.07 -14.75 0.27
N LYS A 78 -1.58 -15.81 -0.39
CA LYS A 78 -2.36 -16.59 -1.36
C LYS A 78 -3.67 -17.12 -0.78
N GLU A 79 -3.69 -17.54 0.49
CA GLU A 79 -4.89 -18.04 1.13
C GLU A 79 -5.96 -16.95 1.31
N SER A 80 -5.55 -15.67 1.29
CA SER A 80 -6.48 -14.53 1.38
C SER A 80 -7.16 -14.16 0.05
N VAL A 81 -6.77 -14.80 -1.07
CA VAL A 81 -7.27 -14.44 -2.41
C VAL A 81 -8.78 -14.68 -2.55
N GLY A 82 -9.33 -15.75 -1.96
CA GLY A 82 -10.76 -16.04 -1.98
C GLY A 82 -11.57 -14.94 -1.32
N LEU A 83 -11.23 -14.64 -0.07
CA LEU A 83 -11.86 -13.58 0.72
C LEU A 83 -11.71 -12.20 0.07
N ALA A 84 -10.54 -11.88 -0.49
CA ALA A 84 -10.34 -10.62 -1.22
C ALA A 84 -11.34 -10.45 -2.38
N LYS A 85 -11.62 -11.53 -3.12
CA LYS A 85 -12.62 -11.50 -4.20
C LYS A 85 -14.04 -11.33 -3.67
N GLU A 86 -14.39 -11.95 -2.55
CA GLU A 86 -15.69 -11.77 -1.88
C GLU A 86 -15.89 -10.31 -1.45
N LEU A 87 -14.82 -9.63 -1.02
CA LEU A 87 -14.78 -8.20 -0.72
C LEU A 87 -14.66 -7.30 -1.96
N ASN A 88 -14.89 -7.85 -3.15
CA ASN A 88 -14.88 -7.16 -4.44
C ASN A 88 -13.51 -6.51 -4.78
N TYR A 89 -12.41 -7.15 -4.39
CA TYR A 89 -11.07 -6.84 -4.91
C TYR A 89 -10.75 -7.74 -6.09
N LYS A 90 -9.75 -7.31 -6.88
CA LYS A 90 -9.23 -8.04 -8.03
C LYS A 90 -7.76 -8.39 -7.79
N PRO A 91 -7.47 -9.40 -6.96
CA PRO A 91 -6.09 -9.83 -6.73
C PRO A 91 -5.48 -10.49 -7.96
N PHE A 92 -4.20 -10.24 -8.19
CA PHE A 92 -3.40 -10.82 -9.26
C PHE A 92 -2.03 -11.28 -8.73
N PRO A 93 -1.36 -12.23 -9.39
CA PRO A 93 -0.06 -12.73 -8.91
C PRO A 93 0.99 -11.62 -8.80
N TYR A 94 1.78 -11.66 -7.72
CA TYR A 94 2.92 -10.78 -7.56
C TYR A 94 4.19 -11.44 -8.13
N ASN A 95 4.76 -10.93 -9.21
CA ASN A 95 5.95 -11.53 -9.83
C ASN A 95 7.26 -10.94 -9.30
N GLY A 96 7.48 -11.04 -7.99
CA GLY A 96 8.74 -10.65 -7.34
C GLY A 96 9.77 -11.78 -7.35
N THR A 97 11.06 -11.43 -7.39
CA THR A 97 12.21 -12.36 -7.47
C THR A 97 12.35 -13.35 -6.30
N LEU A 98 11.55 -13.20 -5.25
CA LEU A 98 11.55 -14.07 -4.07
C LEU A 98 10.16 -14.66 -3.77
N ASN A 99 9.20 -14.55 -4.69
CA ASN A 99 7.86 -15.07 -4.49
C ASN A 99 7.73 -16.48 -5.06
N ASN A 100 7.63 -17.50 -4.19
CA ASN A 100 7.33 -18.89 -4.57
C ASN A 100 5.84 -19.08 -4.97
N GLY A 101 5.19 -18.07 -5.55
CA GLY A 101 3.76 -18.06 -5.87
C GLY A 101 2.82 -17.97 -4.66
N LEU A 102 3.35 -17.63 -3.47
CA LEU A 102 2.61 -17.50 -2.22
C LEU A 102 2.10 -16.09 -1.96
N VAL A 103 2.64 -15.10 -2.66
CA VAL A 103 2.26 -13.69 -2.55
C VAL A 103 1.42 -13.27 -3.75
N TRP A 104 0.30 -12.63 -3.46
CA TRP A 104 -0.55 -11.98 -4.43
C TRP A 104 -0.56 -10.48 -4.17
N GLN A 105 -1.01 -9.69 -5.12
CA GLN A 105 -1.17 -8.25 -4.95
C GLN A 105 -2.53 -7.80 -5.45
N MET A 106 -3.02 -6.69 -4.93
CA MET A 106 -4.22 -6.05 -5.40
C MET A 106 -4.12 -4.54 -5.25
N PHE A 107 -4.87 -3.82 -6.07
CA PHE A 107 -5.04 -2.38 -5.89
C PHE A 107 -5.92 -2.11 -4.67
N LEU A 108 -5.50 -1.14 -3.87
CA LEU A 108 -6.30 -0.57 -2.80
C LEU A 108 -7.34 0.38 -3.41
N LYS A 109 -8.50 0.49 -2.75
CA LYS A 109 -9.58 1.39 -3.14
C LYS A 109 -9.37 2.78 -2.54
N SER A 110 -8.56 2.89 -1.50
CA SER A 110 -8.10 4.12 -0.86
C SER A 110 -6.66 4.46 -1.22
N GLY A 111 -6.18 5.61 -0.74
CA GLY A 111 -4.87 6.15 -1.04
C GLY A 111 -4.89 7.18 -2.17
N CYS A 112 -3.78 7.90 -2.29
CA CYS A 112 -3.68 9.04 -3.21
C CYS A 112 -3.13 8.55 -4.56
N VAL A 113 -3.94 8.70 -5.61
CA VAL A 113 -3.58 8.30 -6.98
C VAL A 113 -2.77 9.42 -7.63
N THR A 114 -3.23 10.66 -7.48
CA THR A 114 -2.57 11.88 -7.96
C THR A 114 -1.98 12.72 -6.83
N ILE A 115 -1.13 13.69 -7.18
CA ILE A 115 -0.58 14.68 -6.25
C ILE A 115 -1.70 15.53 -5.66
N GLU A 116 -2.70 15.87 -6.48
CA GLU A 116 -3.90 16.59 -6.06
C GLU A 116 -4.69 15.79 -5.01
N ASP A 117 -4.84 14.47 -5.18
CA ASP A 117 -5.48 13.62 -4.17
C ASP A 117 -4.71 13.64 -2.84
N CYS A 118 -3.36 13.64 -2.87
CA CYS A 118 -2.58 13.73 -1.63
C CYS A 118 -2.74 15.13 -1.00
N ARG A 119 -2.79 16.21 -1.79
CA ARG A 119 -3.09 17.56 -1.25
C ARG A 119 -4.46 17.62 -0.60
N GLU A 120 -5.48 17.10 -1.26
CA GLU A 120 -6.85 17.09 -0.74
C GLU A 120 -6.95 16.26 0.54
N TRP A 121 -6.39 15.05 0.55
CA TRP A 121 -6.37 14.20 1.72
C TRP A 121 -5.71 14.90 2.92
N HIS A 122 -4.56 15.55 2.71
CA HIS A 122 -3.87 16.32 3.75
C HIS A 122 -4.73 17.47 4.28
N SER A 123 -5.41 18.21 3.39
CA SER A 123 -6.33 19.29 3.78
C SER A 123 -7.50 18.77 4.62
N GLN A 124 -8.12 17.66 4.23
CA GLN A 124 -9.28 17.07 4.93
C GLN A 124 -8.92 16.57 6.34
N HIS A 125 -7.66 16.15 6.55
CA HIS A 125 -7.20 15.61 7.84
C HIS A 125 -6.47 16.65 8.71
N ALA A 126 -6.44 17.92 8.29
CA ALA A 126 -5.71 19.00 8.96
C ALA A 126 -4.21 18.68 9.15
N ILE A 127 -3.60 18.00 8.16
CA ILE A 127 -2.19 17.64 8.16
C ILE A 127 -1.49 18.52 7.11
N PRO A 128 -0.37 19.20 7.42
CA PRO A 128 0.33 20.00 6.44
C PRO A 128 0.69 19.18 5.19
N TYR A 129 0.53 19.72 3.99
CA TYR A 129 1.00 19.08 2.77
C TYR A 129 2.52 19.31 2.62
N GLN A 130 3.33 18.55 3.37
CA GLN A 130 4.78 18.65 3.36
C GLN A 130 5.43 17.28 3.45
N SER A 131 6.63 17.15 2.87
CA SER A 131 7.41 15.92 3.00
C SER A 131 8.11 15.84 4.35
N ASN A 132 8.29 14.62 4.89
CA ASN A 132 9.08 14.36 6.10
C ASN A 132 8.48 14.92 7.41
N LEU A 133 7.15 14.99 7.50
CA LEU A 133 6.44 15.57 8.66
C LEU A 133 6.57 14.82 9.99
N GLY A 134 7.07 13.59 10.01
CA GLY A 134 7.43 12.95 11.27
C GLY A 134 6.28 12.49 12.19
N VAL A 135 5.00 12.65 11.84
CA VAL A 135 3.90 12.59 12.81
C VAL A 135 3.37 11.18 13.06
N ILE A 136 3.53 10.69 14.30
CA ILE A 136 2.78 9.56 14.89
C ILE A 136 1.53 10.16 15.54
N SER A 137 0.35 10.01 14.93
CA SER A 137 -0.91 10.19 15.65
C SER A 137 -1.29 8.85 16.27
N THR A 138 -1.38 8.81 17.61
CA THR A 138 -1.95 7.69 18.39
C THR A 138 -3.46 7.63 18.26
#